data_AF-A0A524N0U2-F1
#
_entry.id   AF-A0A524N0U2-F1
#
_cell.length_a   1.000
_cell.length_b   1.000
_cell.length_c   1.000
_cell.angle_alpha   90.00
_cell.angle_beta   90.00
_cell.angle_gamma   90.00
#
_symmetry.space_group_name_H-M   'P 1'
#
loop_
_entity.id
_entity.type
_entity.pdbx_description
1 polymer ?
#
loop_
_entity_poly.entity_id
_entity_poly.type
_entity_poly.pdbx_seq_one_letter_code
_entity_poly.pdbx_strand_id
1 'polypeptide(L)'
;MNTASDSNEWIGDSTLGERFPAWTRGNAADVFPDPFSPLGKNMVLQMGMSPGLRDAYIDIGALSYDEFENPEHPDLFKMFGGYVYNPLTMTRVLGARMPGASPEMIDKAFFDDRDEVPPYEEQPWHVSDVHEARLGESMGWAMSATSLPELDADRALARSLREHRPDLESLTDAALIARARSMIPVLQQTFENAMRVSSLASLGPGALDAVCEGLGDKSLSIRLLAGIEVDSAAPSHAMWELGRLAAASDVTLAAFETGPDSVLDQLRASDAPEARQFLDRFEEFLFEYGARAQNEYDIYATSWEVKPRIALAAIDLMRRSDASQAPTNRNTAAIAERDRIIAEIREKIAGDAETAGMFEAALGSAQLFLSGRERAKTNVVMVINEMRVALREFGRRLVERR
;
A
#
# COMPACT_ATOMS: atom_id res chain seq x y z
N MET A 1 25.41 24.94 -28.33
CA MET A 1 25.87 25.17 -26.95
C MET A 1 24.63 25.28 -26.09
N ASN A 2 24.30 24.22 -25.34
CA ASN A 2 23.25 24.28 -24.33
C ASN A 2 23.74 25.19 -23.22
N THR A 3 23.10 26.34 -23.06
CA THR A 3 23.17 27.10 -21.81
C THR A 3 22.50 26.23 -20.76
N ALA A 4 23.29 25.52 -19.96
CA ALA A 4 22.79 24.96 -18.71
C ALA A 4 22.26 26.15 -17.90
N SER A 5 20.95 26.16 -17.62
CA SER A 5 20.40 27.10 -16.66
C SER A 5 20.94 26.70 -15.29
N ASP A 6 21.43 27.66 -14.52
CA ASP A 6 21.74 27.53 -13.08
C ASP A 6 20.46 27.33 -12.22
N SER A 7 19.38 26.83 -12.82
CA SER A 7 18.18 26.46 -12.07
C SER A 7 18.49 25.16 -11.33
N ASN A 8 18.55 25.21 -10.00
CA ASN A 8 18.54 24.03 -9.11
C ASN A 8 17.21 23.22 -9.20
N GLU A 9 16.47 23.35 -10.29
CA GLU A 9 15.19 22.71 -10.54
C GLU A 9 15.42 21.29 -11.06
N TRP A 10 14.81 20.32 -10.38
CA TRP A 10 14.81 18.94 -10.84
C TRP A 10 13.77 18.75 -11.94
N ILE A 11 14.01 17.78 -12.83
CA ILE A 11 13.05 17.44 -13.89
C ILE A 11 11.71 17.00 -13.26
N GLY A 12 10.68 17.79 -13.52
CA GLY A 12 9.37 17.55 -12.93
C GLY A 12 9.29 17.99 -11.47
N ASP A 13 9.96 19.05 -11.05
CA ASP A 13 9.53 19.76 -9.85
C ASP A 13 8.08 20.26 -10.03
N SER A 14 7.30 20.19 -8.95
CA SER A 14 5.93 20.71 -8.92
C SER A 14 5.93 22.19 -8.52
N THR A 15 4.86 22.90 -8.87
CA THR A 15 4.58 24.24 -8.35
C THR A 15 3.66 24.17 -7.14
N LEU A 16 3.85 25.08 -6.19
CA LEU A 16 2.93 25.22 -5.05
C LEU A 16 1.70 26.04 -5.46
N GLY A 17 0.54 25.61 -4.96
CA GLY A 17 -0.72 26.37 -5.05
C GLY A 17 -0.96 27.19 -3.78
N GLU A 18 -2.03 27.99 -3.80
CA GLU A 18 -2.44 28.85 -2.68
C GLU A 18 -3.42 28.13 -1.74
N ARG A 19 -4.26 27.23 -2.27
CA ARG A 19 -5.31 26.54 -1.50
C ARG A 19 -4.75 25.51 -0.53
N PHE A 20 -3.74 24.76 -0.95
CA PHE A 20 -3.08 23.72 -0.16
C PHE A 20 -1.57 23.98 -0.06
N PRO A 21 -1.14 24.95 0.78
CA PRO A 21 0.25 25.41 0.79
C PRO A 21 1.23 24.47 1.51
N ALA A 22 0.76 23.63 2.44
CA ALA A 22 1.63 22.77 3.25
C ALA A 22 1.75 21.35 2.66
N TRP A 23 2.99 20.86 2.57
CA TRP A 23 3.35 19.57 2.00
C TRP A 23 4.35 18.86 2.91
N THR A 24 4.26 17.53 3.04
CA THR A 24 5.07 16.76 4.00
C THR A 24 5.73 15.54 3.39
N ARG A 25 6.94 15.24 3.88
CA ARG A 25 7.63 13.97 3.66
C ARG A 25 7.55 12.99 4.83
N GLY A 26 6.84 13.32 5.91
CA GLY A 26 6.77 12.54 7.16
C GLY A 26 6.65 11.03 6.93
N ASN A 27 5.48 10.58 6.48
CA ASN A 27 5.26 9.19 6.04
C ASN A 27 5.65 8.94 4.57
N ALA A 28 5.71 10.00 3.75
CA ALA A 28 6.01 9.87 2.32
C ALA A 28 7.43 9.33 2.09
N ALA A 29 8.37 9.57 3.02
CA ALA A 29 9.72 9.02 2.96
C ALA A 29 9.76 7.49 3.13
N ASP A 30 8.81 6.89 3.84
CA ASP A 30 8.73 5.42 3.99
C ASP A 30 8.10 4.78 2.75
N VAL A 31 7.17 5.48 2.09
CA VAL A 31 6.44 4.98 0.91
C VAL A 31 7.21 5.25 -0.39
N PHE A 32 7.84 6.42 -0.49
CA PHE A 32 8.62 6.95 -1.62
C PHE A 32 10.04 7.34 -1.14
N PRO A 33 10.86 6.34 -0.76
CA PRO A 33 12.17 6.59 -0.15
C PRO A 33 13.18 7.20 -1.13
N ASP A 34 13.11 6.79 -2.40
CA ASP A 34 14.04 7.18 -3.45
C ASP A 34 13.47 8.32 -4.32
N PRO A 35 14.33 9.04 -5.06
CA PRO A 35 13.87 9.94 -6.10
C PRO A 35 12.93 9.23 -7.09
N PHE A 36 11.76 9.80 -7.32
CA PHE A 36 10.70 9.24 -8.13
C PHE A 36 10.95 9.51 -9.62
N SER A 37 10.70 8.51 -10.46
CA SER A 37 10.98 8.63 -11.89
C SER A 37 10.05 9.64 -12.57
N PRO A 38 10.51 10.43 -13.55
CA PRO A 38 9.65 11.38 -14.26
C PRO A 38 8.44 10.73 -14.94
N LEU A 39 8.62 9.51 -15.47
CA LEU A 39 7.53 8.74 -16.07
C LEU A 39 6.53 8.25 -15.00
N GLY A 40 7.02 7.82 -13.85
CA GLY A 40 6.20 7.51 -12.68
C GLY A 40 5.42 8.73 -12.21
N LYS A 41 6.06 9.89 -12.07
CA LYS A 41 5.36 11.13 -11.69
C LYS A 41 4.18 11.39 -12.62
N ASN A 42 4.42 11.35 -13.93
CA ASN A 42 3.37 11.66 -14.90
C ASN A 42 2.25 10.61 -14.89
N MET A 43 2.57 9.33 -15.11
CA MET A 43 1.55 8.30 -15.32
C MET A 43 0.92 7.80 -14.01
N VAL A 44 1.72 7.65 -12.95
CA VAL A 44 1.26 7.07 -11.68
C VAL A 44 0.72 8.17 -10.77
N LEU A 45 1.52 9.19 -10.45
CA LEU A 45 1.12 10.20 -9.47
C LEU A 45 0.08 11.17 -10.03
N GLN A 46 0.34 11.80 -11.17
CA GLN A 46 -0.50 12.87 -11.69
C GLN A 46 -1.75 12.34 -12.40
N MET A 47 -1.61 11.32 -13.25
CA MET A 47 -2.74 10.83 -14.05
C MET A 47 -3.60 9.77 -13.34
N GLY A 48 -3.04 9.01 -12.38
CA GLY A 48 -3.75 7.95 -11.68
C GLY A 48 -4.08 8.31 -10.23
N MET A 49 -3.05 8.41 -9.39
CA MET A 49 -3.21 8.54 -7.94
C MET A 49 -3.81 9.89 -7.51
N SER A 50 -3.44 11.01 -8.14
CA SER A 50 -3.97 12.33 -7.74
C SER A 50 -5.48 12.43 -8.00
N PRO A 51 -6.02 12.06 -9.18
CA PRO A 51 -7.46 11.91 -9.36
C PRO A 51 -8.10 10.93 -8.38
N GLY A 52 -7.46 9.77 -8.12
CA GLY A 52 -8.00 8.79 -7.18
C GLY A 52 -8.09 9.33 -5.75
N LEU A 53 -7.10 10.10 -5.28
CA LEU A 53 -7.13 10.74 -3.96
C LEU A 53 -8.20 11.83 -3.89
N ARG A 54 -8.36 12.63 -4.95
CA ARG A 54 -9.45 13.61 -5.07
C ARG A 54 -10.79 12.90 -4.91
N ASP A 55 -11.03 11.85 -5.69
CA ASP A 55 -12.30 11.14 -5.71
C ASP A 55 -12.59 10.49 -4.35
N ALA A 56 -11.57 9.91 -3.70
CA ALA A 56 -11.71 9.35 -2.37
C ALA A 56 -12.10 10.39 -1.31
N TYR A 57 -11.49 11.58 -1.36
CA TYR A 57 -11.81 12.68 -0.44
C TYR A 57 -13.20 13.25 -0.69
N ILE A 58 -13.68 13.23 -1.94
CA ILE A 58 -15.05 13.61 -2.26
C ILE A 58 -16.03 12.55 -1.73
N ASP A 59 -15.75 11.26 -1.95
CA ASP A 59 -16.63 10.15 -1.56
C ASP A 59 -16.83 10.06 -0.05
N ILE A 60 -15.74 10.15 0.74
CA ILE A 60 -15.84 10.16 2.22
C ILE A 60 -16.44 11.48 2.75
N GLY A 61 -16.70 12.46 1.88
CA GLY A 61 -17.30 13.73 2.24
C GLY A 61 -16.34 14.78 2.79
N ALA A 62 -15.02 14.61 2.63
CA ALA A 62 -14.02 15.52 3.17
C ALA A 62 -13.92 16.85 2.40
N LEU A 63 -14.07 16.82 1.08
CA LEU A 63 -13.94 17.99 0.19
C LEU A 63 -14.98 17.95 -0.94
N SER A 64 -15.36 19.11 -1.46
CA SER A 64 -16.15 19.22 -2.70
C SER A 64 -15.24 19.33 -3.93
N TYR A 65 -15.75 18.97 -5.11
CA TYR A 65 -14.99 18.99 -6.36
C TYR A 65 -14.39 20.36 -6.68
N ASP A 66 -15.12 21.44 -6.41
CA ASP A 66 -14.69 22.83 -6.65
C ASP A 66 -13.72 23.38 -5.58
N GLU A 67 -13.43 22.62 -4.52
CA GLU A 67 -12.41 23.00 -3.53
C GLU A 67 -10.98 22.65 -3.97
N PHE A 68 -10.83 21.85 -5.03
CA PHE A 68 -9.53 21.54 -5.61
C PHE A 68 -9.14 22.61 -6.66
N GLU A 69 -7.87 23.05 -6.65
CA GLU A 69 -7.40 24.14 -7.54
C GLU A 69 -7.46 23.79 -9.03
N ASN A 70 -7.28 22.51 -9.37
CA ASN A 70 -7.40 21.99 -10.73
C ASN A 70 -8.14 20.66 -10.67
N PRO A 71 -9.47 20.67 -10.52
CA PRO A 71 -10.19 19.48 -10.14
C PRO A 71 -10.25 18.44 -11.25
N GLU A 72 -10.06 18.81 -12.53
CA GLU A 72 -9.94 17.85 -13.64
C GLU A 72 -8.59 17.11 -13.63
N HIS A 73 -7.52 17.81 -13.26
CA HIS A 73 -6.14 17.29 -13.23
C HIS A 73 -5.40 17.72 -11.96
N PRO A 74 -5.83 17.22 -10.78
CA PRO A 74 -5.27 17.68 -9.52
C PRO A 74 -3.82 17.16 -9.38
N ASP A 75 -2.96 17.94 -8.73
CA ASP A 75 -1.59 17.54 -8.41
C ASP A 75 -1.46 17.37 -6.89
N LEU A 76 -1.89 16.21 -6.40
CA LEU A 76 -2.01 15.91 -4.96
C LEU A 76 -0.81 15.15 -4.39
N PHE A 77 0.23 14.95 -5.19
CA PHE A 77 1.50 14.39 -4.78
C PHE A 77 2.63 15.24 -5.39
N LYS A 78 3.04 16.29 -4.66
CA LYS A 78 4.08 17.20 -5.17
C LYS A 78 5.43 16.49 -5.22
N MET A 79 6.27 16.90 -6.17
CA MET A 79 7.64 16.45 -6.26
C MET A 79 8.58 17.66 -6.17
N PHE A 80 9.58 17.59 -5.30
CA PHE A 80 10.63 18.61 -5.18
C PHE A 80 12.00 17.92 -5.06
N GLY A 81 12.96 18.27 -5.92
CA GLY A 81 14.27 17.62 -5.94
C GLY A 81 14.21 16.12 -6.22
N GLY A 82 13.16 15.68 -6.94
CA GLY A 82 12.87 14.28 -7.21
C GLY A 82 12.12 13.53 -6.10
N TYR A 83 11.86 14.18 -4.96
CA TYR A 83 11.24 13.54 -3.79
C TYR A 83 9.75 13.85 -3.71
N VAL A 84 8.91 12.84 -3.43
CA VAL A 84 7.46 12.98 -3.31
C VAL A 84 7.07 13.55 -1.94
N TYR A 85 6.06 14.41 -1.93
CA TYR A 85 5.44 15.02 -0.74
C TYR A 85 3.93 14.85 -0.76
N ASN A 86 3.35 14.51 0.40
CA ASN A 86 1.92 14.38 0.62
C ASN A 86 1.26 15.74 0.93
N PRO A 87 -0.03 15.93 0.61
CA PRO A 87 -0.74 17.21 0.73
C PRO A 87 -1.16 17.47 2.19
N LEU A 88 -0.23 17.94 3.04
CA LEU A 88 -0.47 18.12 4.47
C LEU A 88 -1.66 19.03 4.78
N THR A 89 -1.81 20.16 4.09
CA THR A 89 -2.99 21.02 4.29
C THR A 89 -4.29 20.26 4.06
N MET A 90 -4.36 19.47 2.99
CA MET A 90 -5.55 18.71 2.64
C MET A 90 -5.90 17.67 3.72
N THR A 91 -4.90 16.95 4.24
CA THR A 91 -5.11 15.98 5.32
C THR A 91 -5.44 16.66 6.65
N ARG A 92 -4.90 17.85 6.94
CA ARG A 92 -5.30 18.64 8.12
C ARG A 92 -6.76 19.13 8.02
N VAL A 93 -7.22 19.52 6.84
CA VAL A 93 -8.63 19.89 6.61
C VAL A 93 -9.56 18.70 6.83
N LEU A 94 -9.16 17.48 6.44
CA LEU A 94 -9.86 16.25 6.82
C LEU A 94 -9.98 16.15 8.35
N GLY A 95 -8.88 16.36 9.09
CA GLY A 95 -8.89 16.35 10.56
C GLY A 95 -9.76 17.45 11.18
N ALA A 96 -9.78 18.64 10.61
CA ALA A 96 -10.61 19.76 11.08
C ALA A 96 -12.12 19.51 10.87
N ARG A 97 -12.49 18.80 9.81
CA ARG A 97 -13.89 18.53 9.46
C ARG A 97 -14.41 17.21 10.04
N MET A 98 -13.54 16.28 10.41
CA MET A 98 -13.95 14.95 10.88
C MET A 98 -14.40 15.00 12.35
N PRO A 99 -15.64 14.59 12.68
CA PRO A 99 -16.11 14.52 14.06
C PRO A 99 -15.18 13.72 14.97
N GLY A 100 -14.75 14.33 16.08
CA GLY A 100 -13.86 13.70 17.07
C GLY A 100 -12.39 13.61 16.65
N ALA A 101 -12.00 14.20 15.52
CA ALA A 101 -10.62 14.35 15.10
C ALA A 101 -10.12 15.79 15.26
N SER A 102 -8.84 16.03 14.98
CA SER A 102 -8.29 17.37 14.84
C SER A 102 -7.08 17.40 13.89
N PRO A 103 -6.70 18.57 13.36
CA PRO A 103 -5.45 18.76 12.63
C PRO A 103 -4.21 18.31 13.40
N GLU A 104 -4.20 18.49 14.73
CA GLU A 104 -3.10 18.06 15.60
C GLU A 104 -3.03 16.54 15.72
N MET A 105 -4.17 15.84 15.70
CA MET A 105 -4.19 14.38 15.63
C MET A 105 -3.61 13.88 14.29
N ILE A 106 -3.88 14.59 13.19
CA ILE A 106 -3.24 14.32 11.89
C ILE A 106 -1.73 14.56 11.97
N ASP A 107 -1.30 15.67 12.54
CA ASP A 107 0.13 15.96 12.71
C ASP A 107 0.84 14.89 13.52
N LYS A 108 0.26 14.48 14.65
CA LYS A 108 0.78 13.40 15.48
C LYS A 108 0.92 12.10 14.69
N ALA A 109 -0.05 11.77 13.83
CA ALA A 109 0.02 10.57 12.99
C ALA A 109 1.13 10.62 11.93
N PHE A 110 1.52 11.81 11.43
CA PHE A 110 2.56 11.96 10.41
C PHE A 110 3.96 12.22 10.98
N PHE A 111 4.05 12.84 12.14
CA PHE A 111 5.28 13.39 12.68
C PHE A 111 5.65 12.88 14.07
N ASP A 112 4.77 12.15 14.74
CA ASP A 112 4.87 11.84 16.17
C ASP A 112 4.96 13.14 17.01
N ASP A 113 5.49 13.10 18.23
CA ASP A 113 5.61 14.27 19.12
C ASP A 113 6.81 15.21 18.76
N ARG A 114 6.96 15.61 17.48
CA ARG A 114 8.02 16.54 17.03
C ARG A 114 7.62 18.01 17.17
N ASP A 115 8.46 18.81 17.84
CA ASP A 115 8.23 20.24 18.09
C ASP A 115 8.33 21.17 16.85
N GLU A 116 8.87 20.68 15.72
CA GLU A 116 9.20 21.49 14.54
C GLU A 116 8.06 21.58 13.50
N VAL A 117 6.88 21.04 13.80
CA VAL A 117 5.73 21.04 12.89
C VAL A 117 5.04 22.40 12.94
N PRO A 118 4.96 23.16 11.83
CA PRO A 118 4.24 24.44 11.84
C PRO A 118 2.77 24.25 12.24
N PRO A 119 2.22 25.11 13.11
CA PRO A 119 0.86 24.96 13.59
C PRO A 119 -0.14 25.01 12.45
N TYR A 120 -1.31 24.39 12.65
CA TYR A 120 -2.41 24.50 11.71
C TYR A 120 -3.00 25.91 11.77
N GLU A 121 -3.09 26.56 10.61
CA GLU A 121 -3.76 27.84 10.44
C GLU A 121 -5.14 27.60 9.81
N GLU A 122 -6.18 27.70 10.63
CA GLU A 122 -7.56 27.57 10.16
C GLU A 122 -7.92 28.73 9.21
N GLN A 123 -8.53 28.38 8.08
CA GLN A 123 -9.11 29.32 7.13
C GLN A 123 -10.62 29.20 7.15
N PRO A 124 -11.38 30.26 6.79
CA PRO A 124 -12.84 30.25 6.85
C PRO A 124 -13.50 29.09 6.08
N TRP A 125 -12.87 28.64 4.99
CA TRP A 125 -13.39 27.53 4.19
C TRP A 125 -13.11 26.15 4.80
N HIS A 126 -12.22 26.02 5.79
CA HIS A 126 -11.95 24.74 6.44
C HIS A 126 -13.15 24.26 7.27
N VAL A 127 -13.94 25.19 7.83
CA VAL A 127 -15.16 24.90 8.59
C VAL A 127 -16.32 24.67 7.62
N SER A 128 -16.98 23.51 7.73
CA SER A 128 -18.14 23.18 6.89
C SER A 128 -19.04 22.13 7.53
N ASP A 129 -20.21 22.56 8.00
CA ASP A 129 -21.24 21.69 8.58
C ASP A 129 -21.67 20.57 7.61
N VAL A 130 -21.64 20.84 6.30
CA VAL A 130 -21.97 19.86 5.26
C VAL A 130 -20.93 18.74 5.21
N HIS A 131 -19.65 19.10 5.24
CA HIS A 131 -18.57 18.12 5.22
C HIS A 131 -18.43 17.38 6.54
N GLU A 132 -18.66 18.07 7.67
CA GLU A 132 -18.73 17.44 8.99
C GLU A 132 -19.82 16.36 9.05
N ALA A 133 -21.03 16.66 8.56
CA ALA A 133 -22.13 15.71 8.53
C ALA A 133 -21.82 14.49 7.63
N ARG A 134 -21.29 14.71 6.42
CA ARG A 134 -20.94 13.61 5.49
C ARG A 134 -19.79 12.75 6.00
N LEU A 135 -18.80 13.37 6.63
CA LEU A 135 -17.76 12.63 7.33
C LEU A 135 -18.40 11.79 8.44
N GLY A 136 -19.27 12.37 9.28
CA GLY A 136 -20.00 11.62 10.31
C GLY A 136 -20.72 10.37 9.77
N GLU A 137 -21.36 10.45 8.60
CA GLU A 137 -21.93 9.29 7.90
C GLU A 137 -20.87 8.24 7.52
N SER A 138 -19.74 8.69 6.97
CA SER A 138 -18.60 7.82 6.62
C SER A 138 -17.96 7.15 7.84
N MET A 139 -17.87 7.84 8.97
CA MET A 139 -17.43 7.25 10.24
C MET A 139 -18.40 6.17 10.70
N GLY A 140 -19.70 6.47 10.68
CA GLY A 140 -20.75 5.53 11.05
C GLY A 140 -20.73 4.27 10.17
N TRP A 141 -20.52 4.44 8.87
CA TRP A 141 -20.31 3.33 7.95
C TRP A 141 -19.05 2.53 8.32
N ALA A 142 -17.90 3.18 8.53
CA ALA A 142 -16.65 2.49 8.85
C ALA A 142 -16.71 1.71 10.17
N MET A 143 -17.51 2.17 11.14
CA MET A 143 -17.71 1.50 12.43
C MET A 143 -18.73 0.35 12.37
N SER A 144 -19.53 0.25 11.30
CA SER A 144 -20.60 -0.75 11.18
C SER A 144 -20.44 -1.72 10.00
N ALA A 145 -19.54 -1.42 9.04
CA ALA A 145 -19.29 -2.26 7.88
C ALA A 145 -18.75 -3.64 8.29
N THR A 146 -19.21 -4.67 7.60
CA THR A 146 -18.82 -6.08 7.80
C THR A 146 -18.07 -6.66 6.60
N SER A 147 -17.98 -5.92 5.50
CA SER A 147 -17.28 -6.30 4.27
C SER A 147 -16.88 -5.05 3.48
N LEU A 148 -15.92 -5.22 2.56
CA LEU A 148 -15.42 -4.20 1.64
C LEU A 148 -15.48 -4.74 0.19
N PRO A 149 -16.70 -4.94 -0.37
CA PRO A 149 -16.89 -5.59 -1.68
C PRO A 149 -16.17 -4.88 -2.83
N GLU A 150 -15.98 -3.56 -2.74
CA GLU A 150 -15.20 -2.76 -3.67
C GLU A 150 -13.73 -3.20 -3.75
N LEU A 151 -13.12 -3.57 -2.62
CA LEU A 151 -11.74 -4.06 -2.60
C LEU A 151 -11.62 -5.48 -3.14
N ASP A 152 -12.67 -6.29 -2.97
CA ASP A 152 -12.74 -7.63 -3.55
C ASP A 152 -12.92 -7.57 -5.07
N ALA A 153 -13.73 -6.61 -5.56
CA ALA A 153 -13.87 -6.32 -6.98
C ALA A 153 -12.56 -5.80 -7.58
N ASP A 154 -11.88 -4.87 -6.91
CA ASP A 154 -10.57 -4.37 -7.33
C ASP A 154 -9.51 -5.48 -7.37
N ARG A 155 -9.55 -6.41 -6.41
CA ARG A 155 -8.65 -7.58 -6.38
C ARG A 155 -8.91 -8.49 -7.57
N ALA A 156 -10.18 -8.77 -7.88
CA ALA A 156 -10.55 -9.56 -9.05
C ALA A 156 -10.14 -8.88 -10.35
N LEU A 157 -10.31 -7.55 -10.45
CA LEU A 157 -9.88 -6.75 -11.60
C LEU A 157 -8.36 -6.79 -11.78
N ALA A 158 -7.60 -6.50 -10.73
CA ALA A 158 -6.14 -6.51 -10.75
C ALA A 158 -5.57 -7.89 -11.12
N ARG A 159 -6.15 -8.96 -10.56
CA ARG A 159 -5.81 -10.34 -10.93
C ARG A 159 -6.14 -10.65 -12.39
N SER A 160 -7.33 -10.26 -12.86
CA SER A 160 -7.74 -10.45 -14.26
C SER A 160 -6.80 -9.75 -15.25
N LEU A 161 -6.28 -8.56 -14.92
CA LEU A 161 -5.30 -7.85 -15.76
C LEU A 161 -3.99 -8.63 -15.95
N ARG A 162 -3.59 -9.37 -14.91
CA ARG A 162 -2.42 -10.25 -14.92
C ARG A 162 -2.70 -11.56 -15.66
N GLU A 163 -3.83 -12.20 -15.40
CA GLU A 163 -4.29 -13.43 -16.07
C GLU A 163 -4.41 -13.26 -17.59
N HIS A 164 -4.95 -12.12 -18.01
CA HIS A 164 -5.18 -11.80 -19.42
C HIS A 164 -4.09 -10.89 -20.00
N ARG A 165 -2.89 -10.85 -19.38
CA ARG A 165 -1.76 -10.10 -19.92
C ARG A 165 -1.39 -10.72 -21.28
N PRO A 166 -1.39 -9.94 -22.38
CA PRO A 166 -0.93 -10.44 -23.66
C PRO A 166 0.58 -10.73 -23.61
N ASP A 167 1.06 -11.57 -24.51
CA ASP A 167 2.49 -11.73 -24.72
C ASP A 167 3.10 -10.38 -25.14
N LEU A 168 3.81 -9.75 -24.21
CA LEU A 168 4.39 -8.42 -24.38
C LEU A 168 5.48 -8.41 -25.46
N GLU A 169 6.19 -9.52 -25.65
CA GLU A 169 7.22 -9.64 -26.68
C GLU A 169 6.63 -9.63 -28.09
N SER A 170 5.38 -10.12 -28.24
CA SER A 170 4.66 -10.10 -29.52
C SER A 170 4.05 -8.73 -29.88
N LEU A 171 3.89 -7.82 -28.92
CA LEU A 171 3.25 -6.53 -29.14
C LEU A 171 4.12 -5.56 -29.94
N THR A 172 3.51 -4.58 -30.60
CA THR A 172 4.25 -3.43 -31.16
C THR A 172 4.60 -2.42 -30.06
N ASP A 173 5.57 -1.55 -30.30
CA ASP A 173 5.94 -0.48 -29.36
C ASP A 173 4.75 0.44 -29.01
N ALA A 174 3.93 0.77 -30.02
CA ALA A 174 2.72 1.56 -29.81
C ALA A 174 1.72 0.81 -28.92
N ALA A 175 1.58 -0.51 -29.09
CA ALA A 175 0.71 -1.34 -28.26
C ALA A 175 1.23 -1.48 -26.82
N LEU A 176 2.54 -1.53 -26.59
CA LEU A 176 3.14 -1.53 -25.25
C LEU A 176 2.84 -0.23 -24.49
N ILE A 177 3.01 0.92 -25.17
CA ILE A 177 2.69 2.24 -24.59
C ILE A 177 1.18 2.37 -24.34
N ALA A 178 0.35 1.92 -25.28
CA ALA A 178 -1.10 1.93 -25.14
C ALA A 178 -1.55 1.07 -23.94
N ARG A 179 -0.96 -0.12 -23.76
CA ARG A 179 -1.22 -0.98 -22.60
C ARG A 179 -0.87 -0.28 -21.29
N ALA A 180 0.31 0.34 -21.20
CA ALA A 180 0.70 1.04 -19.98
C ALA A 180 -0.27 2.19 -19.64
N ARG A 181 -0.71 2.95 -20.66
CA ARG A 181 -1.69 4.02 -20.49
C ARG A 181 -3.10 3.52 -20.14
N SER A 182 -3.51 2.36 -20.66
CA SER A 182 -4.83 1.80 -20.35
C SER A 182 -4.99 1.37 -18.90
N MET A 183 -3.89 1.26 -18.14
CA MET A 183 -3.93 0.98 -16.70
C MET A 183 -4.26 2.23 -15.88
N ILE A 184 -4.12 3.44 -16.42
CA ILE A 184 -4.31 4.69 -15.66
C ILE A 184 -5.72 4.80 -15.03
N PRO A 185 -6.83 4.54 -15.76
CA PRO A 185 -8.16 4.58 -15.14
C PRO A 185 -8.35 3.51 -14.05
N VAL A 186 -7.73 2.33 -14.22
CA VAL A 186 -7.77 1.27 -13.20
C VAL A 186 -6.94 1.65 -11.98
N LEU A 187 -5.81 2.32 -12.18
CA LEU A 187 -4.99 2.86 -11.11
C LEU A 187 -5.77 3.92 -10.33
N GLN A 188 -6.47 4.82 -11.02
CA GLN A 188 -7.34 5.81 -10.37
C GLN A 188 -8.39 5.13 -9.49
N GLN A 189 -9.15 4.17 -10.03
CA GLN A 189 -10.19 3.44 -9.29
C GLN A 189 -9.62 2.69 -8.07
N THR A 190 -8.58 1.89 -8.27
CA THR A 190 -8.00 1.09 -7.17
C THR A 190 -7.37 1.98 -6.10
N PHE A 191 -6.81 3.13 -6.49
CA PHE A 191 -6.24 4.08 -5.56
C PHE A 191 -7.30 4.90 -4.82
N GLU A 192 -8.42 5.24 -5.47
CA GLU A 192 -9.58 5.85 -4.82
C GLU A 192 -10.08 4.97 -3.66
N ASN A 193 -10.38 3.71 -3.93
CA ASN A 193 -10.81 2.77 -2.89
C ASN A 193 -9.75 2.57 -1.80
N ALA A 194 -8.46 2.54 -2.18
CA ALA A 194 -7.37 2.47 -1.22
C ALA A 194 -7.32 3.69 -0.28
N MET A 195 -7.55 4.89 -0.80
CA MET A 195 -7.52 6.12 -0.01
C MET A 195 -8.76 6.27 0.87
N ARG A 196 -9.93 5.85 0.38
CA ARG A 196 -11.16 5.78 1.19
C ARG A 196 -10.99 4.86 2.40
N VAL A 197 -10.52 3.63 2.17
CA VAL A 197 -10.29 2.66 3.26
C VAL A 197 -9.17 3.12 4.18
N SER A 198 -8.06 3.63 3.64
CA SER A 198 -6.93 4.10 4.45
C SER A 198 -7.29 5.29 5.33
N SER A 199 -8.13 6.22 4.86
CA SER A 199 -8.53 7.41 5.60
C SER A 199 -9.45 7.09 6.79
N LEU A 200 -10.12 5.93 6.75
CA LEU A 200 -11.05 5.47 7.79
C LEU A 200 -10.45 4.36 8.67
N ALA A 201 -9.29 3.79 8.30
CA ALA A 201 -8.71 2.62 8.96
C ALA A 201 -8.20 2.88 10.40
N SER A 202 -8.02 4.13 10.81
CA SER A 202 -7.62 4.49 12.17
C SER A 202 -8.79 4.60 13.15
N LEU A 203 -10.05 4.63 12.67
CA LEU A 203 -11.23 4.81 13.52
C LEU A 203 -11.40 3.65 14.52
N GLY A 204 -11.40 2.41 14.02
CA GLY A 204 -11.47 1.21 14.86
C GLY A 204 -10.35 1.14 15.91
N PRO A 205 -9.07 1.23 15.52
CA PRO A 205 -7.94 1.31 16.46
C PRO A 205 -8.08 2.42 17.50
N GLY A 206 -8.48 3.64 17.10
CA GLY A 206 -8.65 4.75 18.03
C GLY A 206 -9.79 4.53 19.04
N ALA A 207 -10.89 3.91 18.60
CA ALA A 207 -11.98 3.54 19.49
C ALA A 207 -11.58 2.39 20.45
N LEU A 208 -10.79 1.42 19.98
CA LEU A 208 -10.20 0.39 20.85
C LEU A 208 -9.26 0.99 21.91
N ASP A 209 -8.40 1.94 21.51
CA ASP A 209 -7.53 2.67 22.43
C ASP A 209 -8.35 3.34 23.55
N ALA A 210 -9.44 4.03 23.19
CA ALA A 210 -10.31 4.72 24.14
C ALA A 210 -10.99 3.73 25.13
N VAL A 211 -11.50 2.59 24.64
CA VAL A 211 -12.09 1.55 25.49
C VAL A 211 -11.04 0.96 26.44
N CYS A 212 -9.85 0.62 25.93
CA CYS A 212 -8.76 0.08 26.75
C CYS A 212 -8.25 1.08 27.80
N GLU A 213 -8.18 2.36 27.45
CA GLU A 213 -7.84 3.44 28.39
C GLU A 213 -8.91 3.61 29.48
N GLY A 214 -10.20 3.55 29.12
CA GLY A 214 -11.31 3.55 30.08
C GLY A 214 -11.30 2.36 31.05
N LEU A 215 -10.74 1.22 30.63
CA LEU A 215 -10.51 0.04 31.47
C LEU A 215 -9.22 0.12 32.31
N GLY A 216 -8.43 1.19 32.18
CA GLY A 216 -7.21 1.44 32.93
C GLY A 216 -5.96 0.70 32.41
N ASP A 217 -6.00 0.13 31.20
CA ASP A 217 -4.84 -0.53 30.59
C ASP A 217 -4.77 -0.27 29.07
N LYS A 218 -4.09 0.82 28.71
CA LYS A 218 -3.86 1.23 27.32
C LYS A 218 -2.99 0.23 26.54
N SER A 219 -2.22 -0.64 27.21
CA SER A 219 -1.36 -1.61 26.51
C SER A 219 -2.15 -2.74 25.82
N LEU A 220 -3.43 -2.90 26.17
CA LEU A 220 -4.31 -3.92 25.60
C LEU A 220 -4.62 -3.67 24.11
N SER A 221 -4.73 -2.42 23.68
CA SER A 221 -5.13 -2.09 22.31
C SER A 221 -4.14 -2.59 21.27
N ILE A 222 -2.83 -2.42 21.49
CA ILE A 222 -1.78 -2.95 20.62
C ILE A 222 -1.87 -4.47 20.49
N ARG A 223 -2.20 -5.16 21.60
CA ARG A 223 -2.34 -6.62 21.63
C ARG A 223 -3.64 -7.09 20.95
N LEU A 224 -4.69 -6.27 20.94
CA LEU A 224 -5.93 -6.53 20.20
C LEU A 224 -5.73 -6.48 18.69
N LEU A 225 -4.82 -5.61 18.22
CA LEU A 225 -4.47 -5.46 16.81
C LEU A 225 -3.45 -6.51 16.33
N ALA A 226 -2.81 -7.23 17.25
CA ALA A 226 -1.84 -8.26 16.92
C ALA A 226 -2.52 -9.47 16.23
N GLY A 227 -1.86 -10.03 15.21
CA GLY A 227 -2.36 -11.21 14.49
C GLY A 227 -3.59 -10.96 13.62
N ILE A 228 -3.89 -9.69 13.30
CA ILE A 228 -4.80 -9.38 12.19
C ILE A 228 -4.12 -9.87 10.90
N GLU A 229 -4.79 -10.75 10.18
CA GLU A 229 -4.28 -11.31 8.94
C GLU A 229 -4.25 -10.23 7.86
N VAL A 230 -3.09 -10.05 7.25
CA VAL A 230 -2.86 -9.02 6.23
C VAL A 230 -2.23 -9.63 5.00
N ASP A 231 -2.67 -9.19 3.82
CA ASP A 231 -2.18 -9.66 2.52
C ASP A 231 -0.64 -9.51 2.39
N SER A 232 -0.03 -8.57 3.11
CA SER A 232 1.41 -8.35 3.11
C SER A 232 2.23 -9.45 3.80
N ALA A 233 1.63 -10.30 4.63
CA ALA A 233 2.30 -11.44 5.24
C ALA A 233 2.38 -12.66 4.30
N ALA A 234 1.41 -12.81 3.39
CA ALA A 234 1.30 -13.98 2.51
C ALA A 234 2.56 -14.27 1.67
N PRO A 235 3.26 -13.26 1.09
CA PRO A 235 4.51 -13.51 0.37
C PRO A 235 5.60 -14.15 1.25
N SER A 236 5.73 -13.73 2.51
CA SER A 236 6.75 -14.27 3.41
C SER A 236 6.47 -15.73 3.78
N HIS A 237 5.19 -16.10 3.94
CA HIS A 237 4.80 -17.50 4.10
C HIS A 237 5.13 -18.33 2.84
N ALA A 238 4.80 -17.82 1.65
CA ALA A 238 5.09 -18.51 0.40
C ALA A 238 6.60 -18.68 0.15
N MET A 239 7.40 -17.63 0.43
CA MET A 239 8.87 -17.71 0.37
C MET A 239 9.44 -18.72 1.37
N TRP A 240 8.86 -18.81 2.58
CA TRP A 240 9.28 -19.79 3.58
C TRP A 240 9.07 -21.22 3.09
N GLU A 241 7.89 -21.52 2.55
CA GLU A 241 7.57 -22.84 1.97
C GLU A 241 8.48 -23.18 0.78
N LEU A 242 8.75 -22.21 -0.10
CA LEU A 242 9.74 -22.37 -1.18
C LEU A 242 11.14 -22.65 -0.62
N GLY A 243 11.52 -22.00 0.48
CA GLY A 243 12.78 -22.26 1.17
C GLY A 243 12.85 -23.68 1.73
N ARG A 244 11.77 -24.20 2.31
CA ARG A 244 11.69 -25.59 2.76
C ARG A 244 11.77 -26.58 1.60
N LEU A 245 11.05 -26.31 0.51
CA LEU A 245 11.11 -27.11 -0.71
C LEU A 245 12.54 -27.17 -1.27
N ALA A 246 13.23 -26.02 -1.32
CA ALA A 246 14.61 -25.95 -1.78
C ALA A 246 15.59 -26.72 -0.89
N ALA A 247 15.37 -26.76 0.43
CA ALA A 247 16.20 -27.53 1.37
C ALA A 247 15.96 -29.04 1.32
N ALA A 248 14.81 -29.50 0.80
CA ALA A 248 14.41 -30.90 0.87
C ALA A 248 15.02 -31.79 -0.24
N SER A 249 15.61 -31.19 -1.28
CA SER A 249 16.23 -31.91 -2.39
C SER A 249 17.67 -31.46 -2.60
N ASP A 250 18.58 -32.44 -2.78
CA ASP A 250 19.99 -32.19 -3.07
C ASP A 250 20.17 -31.38 -4.37
N VAL A 251 19.28 -31.55 -5.36
CA VAL A 251 19.34 -30.83 -6.64
C VAL A 251 19.06 -29.35 -6.45
N THR A 252 17.96 -29.00 -5.77
CA THR A 252 17.61 -27.61 -5.50
C THR A 252 18.58 -26.97 -4.53
N LEU A 253 19.00 -27.72 -3.51
CA LEU A 253 20.00 -27.29 -2.55
C LEU A 253 21.31 -26.89 -3.25
N ALA A 254 21.84 -27.77 -4.11
CA ALA A 254 23.07 -27.50 -4.86
C ALA A 254 22.94 -26.25 -5.73
N ALA A 255 21.79 -26.04 -6.38
CA ALA A 255 21.55 -24.82 -7.16
C ALA A 255 21.63 -23.56 -6.28
N PHE A 256 20.99 -23.56 -5.11
CA PHE A 256 21.04 -22.44 -4.17
C PHE A 256 22.43 -22.18 -3.57
N GLU A 257 23.26 -23.21 -3.37
CA GLU A 257 24.64 -23.03 -2.88
C GLU A 257 25.56 -22.30 -3.87
N THR A 258 25.20 -22.26 -5.16
CA THR A 258 25.92 -21.43 -6.14
C THR A 258 25.52 -19.95 -6.12
N GLY A 259 24.48 -19.61 -5.36
CA GLY A 259 23.98 -18.25 -5.17
C GLY A 259 22.75 -17.92 -6.03
N PRO A 260 21.95 -16.90 -5.64
CA PRO A 260 20.64 -16.64 -6.24
C PRO A 260 20.66 -16.15 -7.69
N ASP A 261 21.83 -15.84 -8.27
CA ASP A 261 21.94 -15.46 -9.69
C ASP A 261 21.84 -16.66 -10.64
N SER A 262 22.32 -17.83 -10.23
CA SER A 262 22.43 -19.02 -11.08
C SER A 262 21.35 -20.06 -10.83
N VAL A 263 20.55 -19.91 -9.77
CA VAL A 263 19.53 -20.89 -9.36
C VAL A 263 18.61 -21.26 -10.52
N LEU A 264 17.99 -20.27 -11.18
CA LEU A 264 17.01 -20.55 -12.22
C LEU A 264 17.63 -21.25 -13.43
N ASP A 265 18.83 -20.84 -13.84
CA ASP A 265 19.49 -21.42 -15.01
C ASP A 265 19.93 -22.87 -14.73
N GLN A 266 20.43 -23.15 -13.54
CA GLN A 266 20.80 -24.52 -13.15
C GLN A 266 19.59 -25.44 -13.03
N LEU A 267 18.50 -24.96 -12.44
CA LEU A 267 17.28 -25.76 -12.33
C LEU A 267 16.64 -26.01 -13.70
N ARG A 268 16.67 -25.03 -14.61
CA ARG A 268 16.17 -25.21 -15.99
C ARG A 268 17.02 -26.17 -16.82
N ALA A 269 18.32 -26.26 -16.52
CA ALA A 269 19.23 -27.21 -17.17
C ALA A 269 19.16 -28.63 -16.57
N SER A 270 18.39 -28.83 -15.50
CA SER A 270 18.26 -30.11 -14.82
C SER A 270 17.00 -30.84 -15.30
N ASP A 271 17.14 -32.13 -15.61
CA ASP A 271 16.01 -33.02 -15.89
C ASP A 271 15.38 -33.62 -14.61
N ALA A 272 15.83 -33.20 -13.42
CA ALA A 272 15.35 -33.72 -12.15
C ALA A 272 13.89 -33.28 -11.87
N PRO A 273 13.01 -34.19 -11.44
CA PRO A 273 11.62 -33.84 -11.07
C PRO A 273 11.53 -32.74 -10.01
N GLU A 274 12.45 -32.71 -9.05
CA GLU A 274 12.50 -31.72 -7.97
C GLU A 274 12.87 -30.33 -8.49
N ALA A 275 13.71 -30.25 -9.52
CA ALA A 275 14.03 -28.99 -10.19
C ALA A 275 12.79 -28.43 -10.89
N ARG A 276 12.05 -29.29 -11.61
CA ARG A 276 10.78 -28.91 -12.24
C ARG A 276 9.75 -28.46 -11.21
N GLN A 277 9.60 -29.21 -10.12
CA GLN A 277 8.67 -28.87 -9.04
C GLN A 277 9.00 -27.50 -8.44
N PHE A 278 10.26 -27.20 -8.15
CA PHE A 278 10.64 -25.90 -7.63
C PHE A 278 10.33 -24.78 -8.62
N LEU A 279 10.65 -24.97 -9.90
CA LEU A 279 10.37 -23.98 -10.95
C LEU A 279 8.87 -23.69 -11.08
N ASP A 280 8.02 -24.72 -11.06
CA ASP A 280 6.56 -24.55 -11.13
C ASP A 280 6.03 -23.75 -9.93
N ARG A 281 6.46 -24.10 -8.71
CA ARG A 281 6.04 -23.39 -7.49
C ARG A 281 6.58 -21.96 -7.43
N PHE A 282 7.76 -21.72 -8.01
CA PHE A 282 8.32 -20.38 -8.09
C PHE A 282 7.62 -19.52 -9.16
N GLU A 283 7.18 -20.12 -10.25
CA GLU A 283 6.35 -19.45 -11.26
C GLU A 283 4.98 -19.03 -10.67
N GLU A 284 4.32 -19.92 -9.93
CA GLU A 284 3.11 -19.60 -9.16
C GLU A 284 3.37 -18.43 -8.19
N PHE A 285 4.49 -18.45 -7.47
CA PHE A 285 4.87 -17.38 -6.56
C PHE A 285 5.05 -16.03 -7.29
N LEU A 286 5.71 -16.01 -8.44
CA LEU A 286 5.88 -14.79 -9.23
C LEU A 286 4.57 -14.32 -9.85
N PHE A 287 3.66 -15.23 -10.19
CA PHE A 287 2.34 -14.86 -10.66
C PHE A 287 1.54 -14.14 -9.56
N GLU A 288 1.51 -14.69 -8.35
CA GLU A 288 0.74 -14.17 -7.23
C GLU A 288 1.38 -12.93 -6.58
N TYR A 289 2.70 -12.93 -6.40
CA TYR A 289 3.40 -11.94 -5.58
C TYR A 289 4.48 -11.18 -6.34
N GLY A 290 4.71 -11.49 -7.62
CA GLY A 290 5.78 -10.88 -8.41
C GLY A 290 5.66 -9.37 -8.59
N ALA A 291 4.48 -8.79 -8.41
CA ALA A 291 4.26 -7.35 -8.49
C ALA A 291 4.97 -6.55 -7.38
N ARG A 292 5.30 -7.19 -6.26
CA ARG A 292 5.92 -6.55 -5.09
C ARG A 292 7.35 -6.09 -5.40
N ALA A 293 7.71 -4.95 -4.82
CA ALA A 293 9.03 -4.35 -4.96
C ALA A 293 9.36 -3.48 -3.74
N GLN A 294 10.62 -3.12 -3.57
CA GLN A 294 10.94 -1.89 -2.84
C GLN A 294 10.57 -0.69 -3.73
N ASN A 295 10.01 0.39 -3.14
CA ASN A 295 9.52 1.56 -3.88
C ASN A 295 8.45 1.20 -4.95
N GLU A 296 7.53 0.30 -4.60
CA GLU A 296 6.60 -0.37 -5.53
C GLU A 296 5.58 0.51 -6.25
N TYR A 297 5.40 1.76 -5.83
CA TYR A 297 4.59 2.74 -6.54
C TYR A 297 5.28 3.31 -7.78
N ASP A 298 6.62 3.31 -7.83
CA ASP A 298 7.33 3.77 -9.02
C ASP A 298 7.37 2.64 -10.07
N ILE A 299 6.91 2.92 -11.28
CA ILE A 299 7.04 2.00 -12.42
C ILE A 299 8.50 1.71 -12.79
N TYR A 300 9.44 2.58 -12.39
CA TYR A 300 10.87 2.34 -12.51
C TYR A 300 11.37 1.22 -11.57
N ALA A 301 10.71 1.03 -10.43
CA ALA A 301 11.16 0.10 -9.40
C ALA A 301 11.24 -1.35 -9.92
N THR A 302 12.17 -2.13 -9.38
CA THR A 302 12.39 -3.51 -9.82
C THR A 302 11.59 -4.48 -8.96
N SER A 303 10.46 -4.93 -9.49
CA SER A 303 9.60 -5.93 -8.85
C SER A 303 10.22 -7.32 -8.91
N TRP A 304 9.74 -8.23 -8.06
CA TRP A 304 10.21 -9.62 -8.04
C TRP A 304 9.94 -10.34 -9.36
N GLU A 305 8.87 -9.99 -10.08
CA GLU A 305 8.62 -10.51 -11.42
C GLU A 305 9.73 -10.11 -12.40
N VAL A 306 10.18 -8.86 -12.33
CA VAL A 306 11.20 -8.36 -13.26
C VAL A 306 12.60 -8.79 -12.88
N LYS A 307 12.90 -8.86 -11.58
CA LYS A 307 14.18 -9.37 -11.08
C LYS A 307 13.94 -10.45 -10.03
N PRO A 308 13.65 -11.69 -10.48
CA PRO A 308 13.35 -12.82 -9.60
C PRO A 308 14.44 -13.12 -8.57
N ARG A 309 15.71 -12.76 -8.87
CA ARG A 309 16.83 -12.81 -7.93
C ARG A 309 16.48 -12.24 -6.56
N ILE A 310 15.73 -11.14 -6.48
CA ILE A 310 15.41 -10.49 -5.20
C ILE A 310 14.62 -11.45 -4.30
N ALA A 311 13.59 -12.09 -4.85
CA ALA A 311 12.82 -13.10 -4.14
C ALA A 311 13.67 -14.35 -3.84
N LEU A 312 14.48 -14.81 -4.79
CA LEU A 312 15.37 -15.96 -4.59
C LEU A 312 16.39 -15.74 -3.47
N ALA A 313 16.91 -14.52 -3.32
CA ALA A 313 17.82 -14.18 -2.23
C ALA A 313 17.12 -14.25 -0.85
N ALA A 314 15.86 -13.81 -0.77
CA ALA A 314 15.06 -13.94 0.45
C ALA A 314 14.73 -15.41 0.75
N ILE A 315 14.37 -16.19 -0.28
CA ILE A 315 14.14 -17.64 -0.17
C ILE A 315 15.40 -18.37 0.30
N ASP A 316 16.58 -18.01 -0.20
CA ASP A 316 17.86 -18.61 0.21
C ASP A 316 18.16 -18.33 1.69
N LEU A 317 17.87 -17.12 2.17
CA LEU A 317 17.98 -16.78 3.59
C LEU A 317 17.01 -17.60 4.44
N MET A 318 15.75 -17.70 4.02
CA MET A 318 14.72 -18.47 4.73
C MET A 318 15.02 -19.97 4.74
N ARG A 319 15.59 -20.52 3.67
CA ARG A 319 16.04 -21.92 3.55
C ARG A 319 17.09 -22.27 4.61
N ARG A 320 18.01 -21.35 4.92
CA ARG A 320 19.04 -21.53 5.95
C ARG A 320 18.57 -21.24 7.37
N SER A 321 17.38 -20.68 7.53
CA SER A 321 16.83 -20.32 8.83
C SER A 321 16.28 -21.54 9.58
N ASP A 322 16.40 -21.51 10.91
CA ASP A 322 15.87 -22.53 11.81
C ASP A 322 14.33 -22.52 11.82
N ALA A 323 13.71 -23.69 12.04
CA ALA A 323 12.25 -23.85 12.04
C ALA A 323 11.52 -22.94 13.05
N SER A 324 12.18 -22.53 14.14
CA SER A 324 11.64 -21.55 15.10
C SER A 324 11.36 -20.17 14.49
N GLN A 325 12.04 -19.82 13.39
CA GLN A 325 11.87 -18.55 12.67
C GLN A 325 10.74 -18.59 11.64
N ALA A 326 9.97 -19.69 11.55
CA ALA A 326 8.85 -19.78 10.62
C ALA A 326 7.87 -18.62 10.86
N PRO A 327 7.45 -17.88 9.80
CA PRO A 327 6.52 -16.75 9.93
C PRO A 327 5.19 -17.13 10.62
N THR A 328 4.78 -18.39 10.52
CA THR A 328 3.57 -18.94 11.16
C THR A 328 3.64 -18.99 12.68
N ASN A 329 4.82 -19.19 13.27
CA ASN A 329 4.96 -19.37 14.72
C ASN A 329 4.54 -18.12 15.50
N ARG A 330 4.91 -16.93 14.99
CA ARG A 330 4.56 -15.65 15.64
C ARG A 330 3.07 -15.34 15.51
N ASN A 331 2.42 -15.78 14.43
CA ASN A 331 1.02 -15.48 14.17
C ASN A 331 0.08 -16.26 15.10
N THR A 332 0.28 -17.57 15.28
CA THR A 332 -0.58 -18.40 16.14
C THR A 332 -0.60 -17.93 17.59
N ALA A 333 0.57 -17.57 18.14
CA ALA A 333 0.66 -17.07 19.50
C ALA A 333 -0.04 -15.72 19.67
N ALA A 334 0.10 -14.82 18.69
CA ALA A 334 -0.57 -13.51 18.71
C ALA A 334 -2.10 -13.65 18.65
N ILE A 335 -2.62 -14.55 17.80
CA ILE A 335 -4.06 -14.82 17.70
C ILE A 335 -4.63 -15.36 19.01
N ALA A 336 -3.99 -16.39 19.59
CA ALA A 336 -4.46 -16.98 20.85
C ALA A 336 -4.48 -15.95 21.99
N GLU A 337 -3.48 -15.09 22.04
CA GLU A 337 -3.39 -14.03 23.03
C GLU A 337 -4.45 -12.94 22.82
N ARG A 338 -4.67 -12.52 21.57
CA ARG A 338 -5.74 -11.58 21.21
C ARG A 338 -7.12 -12.11 21.64
N ASP A 339 -7.41 -13.36 21.32
CA ASP A 339 -8.71 -13.97 21.62
C ASP A 339 -8.97 -14.06 23.13
N ARG A 340 -7.92 -14.33 23.92
CA ARG A 340 -7.97 -14.26 25.40
C ARG A 340 -8.29 -12.85 25.88
N ILE A 341 -7.58 -11.83 25.37
CA ILE A 341 -7.80 -10.42 25.77
C ILE A 341 -9.22 -9.96 25.40
N ILE A 342 -9.71 -10.34 24.22
CA ILE A 342 -11.09 -10.06 23.79
C ILE A 342 -12.08 -10.62 24.81
N ALA A 343 -11.90 -11.88 25.24
CA ALA A 343 -12.78 -12.49 26.25
C ALA A 343 -12.72 -11.75 27.60
N GLU A 344 -11.52 -11.39 28.07
CA GLU A 344 -11.33 -10.64 29.33
C GLU A 344 -11.98 -9.24 29.28
N ILE A 345 -11.84 -8.53 28.15
CA ILE A 345 -12.47 -7.22 27.97
C ILE A 345 -14.00 -7.35 27.97
N ARG A 346 -14.54 -8.32 27.22
CA ARG A 346 -15.99 -8.61 27.18
C ARG A 346 -16.57 -8.89 28.56
N GLU A 347 -15.84 -9.64 29.40
CA GLU A 347 -16.27 -9.90 30.78
C GLU A 347 -16.31 -8.61 31.62
N LYS A 348 -15.27 -7.77 31.51
CA LYS A 348 -15.19 -6.50 32.25
C LYS A 348 -16.30 -5.52 31.88
N ILE A 349 -16.72 -5.49 30.62
CA ILE A 349 -17.72 -4.55 30.10
C ILE A 349 -19.13 -5.15 30.01
N ALA A 350 -19.35 -6.39 30.47
CA ALA A 350 -20.63 -7.08 30.34
C ALA A 350 -21.82 -6.34 30.99
N GLY A 351 -21.55 -5.54 32.04
CA GLY A 351 -22.55 -4.72 32.73
C GLY A 351 -22.79 -3.35 32.08
N ASP A 352 -22.04 -2.98 31.04
CA ASP A 352 -22.09 -1.68 30.37
C ASP A 352 -22.37 -1.89 28.87
N ALA A 353 -23.66 -1.85 28.52
CA ALA A 353 -24.11 -2.11 27.15
C ALA A 353 -23.57 -1.09 26.13
N GLU A 354 -23.31 0.14 26.56
CA GLU A 354 -22.77 1.19 25.68
C GLU A 354 -21.31 0.89 25.34
N THR A 355 -20.47 0.65 26.36
CA THR A 355 -19.06 0.28 26.15
C THR A 355 -18.94 -1.06 25.42
N ALA A 356 -19.81 -2.03 25.70
CA ALA A 356 -19.84 -3.31 24.98
C ALA A 356 -20.15 -3.12 23.48
N GLY A 357 -21.15 -2.30 23.14
CA GLY A 357 -21.47 -1.98 21.76
C GLY A 357 -20.32 -1.27 21.03
N MET A 358 -19.70 -0.29 21.68
CA MET A 358 -18.54 0.42 21.14
C MET A 358 -17.35 -0.51 20.90
N PHE A 359 -17.06 -1.42 21.85
CA PHE A 359 -15.96 -2.37 21.73
C PHE A 359 -16.14 -3.31 20.52
N GLU A 360 -17.33 -3.86 20.31
CA GLU A 360 -17.59 -4.75 19.16
C GLU A 360 -17.48 -4.01 17.82
N ALA A 361 -18.04 -2.80 17.74
CA ALA A 361 -17.92 -1.95 16.55
C ALA A 361 -16.46 -1.60 16.24
N ALA A 362 -15.69 -1.21 17.27
CA ALA A 362 -14.29 -0.87 17.15
C ALA A 362 -13.43 -2.07 16.73
N LEU A 363 -13.66 -3.25 17.33
CA LEU A 363 -12.96 -4.48 16.98
C LEU A 363 -13.25 -4.91 15.53
N GLY A 364 -14.52 -4.90 15.13
CA GLY A 364 -14.94 -5.24 13.76
C GLY A 364 -14.33 -4.28 12.73
N SER A 365 -14.42 -2.97 13.00
CA SER A 365 -13.84 -1.93 12.14
C SER A 365 -12.32 -2.07 12.01
N ALA A 366 -11.60 -2.25 13.13
CA ALA A 366 -10.16 -2.40 13.12
C ALA A 366 -9.72 -3.62 12.30
N GLN A 367 -10.37 -4.76 12.49
CA GLN A 367 -10.06 -5.98 11.72
C GLN A 367 -10.33 -5.80 10.23
N LEU A 368 -11.50 -5.24 9.87
CA LEU A 368 -11.91 -5.10 8.48
C LEU A 368 -11.04 -4.09 7.73
N PHE A 369 -10.85 -2.88 8.28
CA PHE A 369 -10.19 -1.79 7.58
C PHE A 369 -8.66 -1.89 7.57
N LEU A 370 -8.02 -2.45 8.62
CA LEU A 370 -6.57 -2.68 8.58
C LEU A 370 -6.21 -3.74 7.53
N SER A 371 -6.97 -4.84 7.49
CA SER A 371 -6.82 -5.88 6.45
C SER A 371 -7.16 -5.32 5.06
N GLY A 372 -8.23 -4.53 4.97
CA GLY A 372 -8.66 -3.86 3.75
C GLY A 372 -7.60 -2.92 3.20
N ARG A 373 -6.95 -2.11 4.04
CA ARG A 373 -5.87 -1.21 3.63
C ARG A 373 -4.72 -1.95 2.95
N GLU A 374 -4.32 -3.10 3.50
CA GLU A 374 -3.26 -3.94 2.93
C GLU A 374 -3.66 -4.58 1.60
N ARG A 375 -4.92 -5.02 1.48
CA ARG A 375 -5.50 -5.50 0.21
C ARG A 375 -5.54 -4.41 -0.84
N ALA A 376 -6.03 -3.23 -0.48
CA ALA A 376 -6.16 -2.10 -1.40
C ALA A 376 -4.79 -1.67 -1.94
N LYS A 377 -3.77 -1.61 -1.08
CA LYS A 377 -2.39 -1.39 -1.50
C LYS A 377 -1.90 -2.46 -2.48
N THR A 378 -2.19 -3.73 -2.21
CA THR A 378 -1.81 -4.85 -3.09
C THR A 378 -2.45 -4.69 -4.48
N ASN A 379 -3.74 -4.37 -4.54
CA ASN A 379 -4.46 -4.13 -5.80
C ASN A 379 -3.80 -3.01 -6.63
N VAL A 380 -3.47 -1.88 -6.00
CA VAL A 380 -2.80 -0.75 -6.65
C VAL A 380 -1.44 -1.16 -7.23
N VAL A 381 -0.62 -1.86 -6.43
CA VAL A 381 0.73 -2.27 -6.85
C VAL A 381 0.68 -3.29 -8.00
N MET A 382 -0.32 -4.17 -8.03
CA MET A 382 -0.53 -5.08 -9.16
C MET A 382 -0.81 -4.32 -10.46
N VAL A 383 -1.67 -3.30 -10.43
CA VAL A 383 -1.97 -2.45 -11.60
C VAL A 383 -0.72 -1.69 -12.07
N ILE A 384 0.05 -1.11 -11.14
CA ILE A 384 1.32 -0.43 -11.45
C ILE A 384 2.32 -1.40 -12.08
N ASN A 385 2.35 -2.66 -11.64
CA ASN A 385 3.23 -3.66 -12.21
C ASN A 385 2.90 -3.99 -13.68
N GLU A 386 1.63 -3.97 -14.07
CA GLU A 386 1.22 -4.13 -15.48
C GLU A 386 1.72 -2.98 -16.37
N MET A 387 1.79 -1.76 -15.84
CA MET A 387 2.42 -0.62 -16.52
C MET A 387 3.92 -0.85 -16.66
N ARG A 388 4.57 -1.24 -15.55
CA ARG A 388 6.01 -1.48 -15.44
C ARG A 388 6.51 -2.53 -16.42
N VAL A 389 5.86 -3.69 -16.51
CA VAL A 389 6.33 -4.77 -17.41
C VAL A 389 6.20 -4.38 -18.89
N ALA A 390 5.13 -3.67 -19.28
CA ALA A 390 4.95 -3.19 -20.66
C ALA A 390 6.01 -2.14 -21.04
N LEU A 391 6.28 -1.20 -20.14
CA LEU A 391 7.28 -0.14 -20.38
C LEU A 391 8.71 -0.68 -20.33
N ARG A 392 8.97 -1.73 -19.55
CA ARG A 392 10.28 -2.41 -19.56
C ARG A 392 10.56 -3.14 -20.85
N GLU A 393 9.56 -3.85 -21.39
CA GLU A 393 9.71 -4.49 -22.69
C GLU A 393 9.97 -3.44 -23.80
N PHE A 394 9.27 -2.31 -23.76
CA PHE A 394 9.55 -1.20 -24.66
C PHE A 394 10.98 -0.65 -24.47
N GLY A 395 11.41 -0.45 -23.22
CA GLY A 395 12.75 0.00 -22.89
C GLY A 395 13.86 -0.96 -23.37
N ARG A 396 13.66 -2.28 -23.21
CA ARG A 396 14.58 -3.31 -23.71
C ARG A 396 14.81 -3.18 -25.22
N ARG A 397 13.73 -3.03 -26.00
CA ARG A 397 13.81 -2.86 -27.46
C ARG A 397 14.54 -1.60 -27.87
N LEU A 398 14.38 -0.51 -27.12
CA LEU A 398 15.11 0.73 -27.40
C LEU A 398 16.61 0.56 -27.19
N VAL A 399 17.04 -0.28 -26.24
CA VAL A 399 18.45 -0.59 -26.03
C VAL A 399 18.99 -1.49 -27.15
N GLU A 400 18.24 -2.49 -27.59
CA GLU A 400 18.67 -3.42 -28.66
C GLU A 400 18.78 -2.77 -30.04
N ARG A 401 18.07 -1.66 -30.26
CA ARG A 401 18.15 -0.88 -31.51
C ARG A 401 19.29 0.13 -31.52
N ARG A 402 19.96 0.36 -30.39
CA ARG A 402 21.18 1.17 -30.32
C ARG A 402 22.38 0.33 -30.73
#